data_AF-A0A1T1AP52-F1
#
_entry.id   AF-A0A1T1AP52-F1
#
_cell.length_a   1.000
_cell.length_b   1.000
_cell.length_c   1.000
_cell.angle_alpha   90.00
_cell.angle_beta   90.00
_cell.angle_gamma   90.00
#
_symmetry.space_group_name_H-M   'P 1'
#
loop_
_entity.id
_entity.type
_entity.pdbx_description
1 polymer ?
#
loop_
_entity_poly.entity_id
_entity_poly.type
_entity_poly.pdbx_seq_one_letter_code
_entity_poly.pdbx_strand_id
1 'polypeptide(L)'
;MASTKPETQLTWSAAASATVASASIVWSDPVAFNVEDFEASVQVSADNTGTPASGDVCNVFVAYHSGDILGDSGADFDTDKHAQFLMQLDTYSTNGEDPARKSAPVRTGATGYRLGVQCPQAATRSITVRARMTTHRAQ
;
A
#
# COMPACT_ATOMS: atom_id res chain seq x y z
N MET A 1 -18.47 25.10 6.04
CA MET A 1 -18.63 23.64 6.10
C MET A 1 -17.34 23.09 6.68
N ALA A 2 -17.42 22.23 7.69
CA ALA A 2 -16.22 21.66 8.30
C ALA A 2 -15.65 20.58 7.37
N SER A 3 -14.33 20.40 7.38
CA SER A 3 -13.64 19.36 6.62
C SER A 3 -12.80 18.54 7.57
N THR A 4 -12.63 17.25 7.27
CA THR A 4 -11.81 16.35 8.08
C THR A 4 -10.74 15.68 7.24
N LYS A 5 -9.68 15.21 7.92
CA LYS A 5 -8.63 14.38 7.32
C LYS A 5 -8.50 13.06 8.08
N PRO A 6 -9.42 12.11 7.85
CA PRO A 6 -9.42 10.86 8.57
C PRO A 6 -8.25 9.99 8.14
N GLU A 7 -7.73 9.26 9.11
CA GLU A 7 -6.64 8.32 8.92
C GLU A 7 -7.15 6.89 9.06
N THR A 8 -6.81 6.04 8.10
CA THR A 8 -7.19 4.63 8.09
C THR A 8 -5.92 3.78 8.07
N GLN A 9 -5.73 2.95 9.08
CA GLN A 9 -4.65 1.97 9.11
C GLN A 9 -4.95 0.87 8.09
N LEU A 10 -4.02 0.60 7.18
CA LEU A 10 -4.12 -0.55 6.31
C LEU A 10 -3.73 -1.81 7.08
N THR A 11 -4.44 -2.89 6.81
CA THR A 11 -4.21 -4.20 7.41
C THR A 11 -3.90 -5.27 6.35
N TRP A 12 -3.23 -6.32 6.78
CA TRP A 12 -2.97 -7.52 6.00
C TRP A 12 -3.45 -8.72 6.81
N SER A 13 -4.55 -9.35 6.39
CA SER A 13 -5.21 -10.41 7.16
C SER A 13 -5.50 -9.94 8.60
N ALA A 14 -6.08 -8.76 8.74
CA ALA A 14 -6.38 -8.06 10.00
C ALA A 14 -5.17 -7.65 10.87
N ALA A 15 -3.92 -7.89 10.44
CA ALA A 15 -2.73 -7.39 11.11
C ALA A 15 -2.32 -6.00 10.61
N ALA A 16 -1.85 -5.12 11.49
CA ALA A 16 -1.42 -3.76 11.12
C ALA A 16 -0.07 -3.68 10.37
N SER A 17 0.52 -4.83 10.05
CA SER A 17 1.78 -4.96 9.33
C SER A 17 1.86 -6.28 8.58
N ALA A 18 2.59 -6.32 7.48
CA ALA A 18 2.97 -7.54 6.79
C ALA A 18 4.48 -7.72 6.78
N THR A 19 4.95 -8.92 7.09
CA THR A 19 6.34 -9.32 6.85
C THR A 19 6.44 -9.94 5.46
N VAL A 20 7.11 -9.25 4.55
CA VAL A 20 7.32 -9.72 3.17
C VAL A 20 8.57 -10.59 3.17
N ALA A 21 8.36 -11.90 2.96
CA ALA A 21 9.41 -12.93 2.94
C ALA A 21 9.46 -13.69 1.59
N SER A 22 8.85 -13.14 0.55
CA SER A 22 8.89 -13.70 -0.81
C SER A 22 8.94 -12.58 -1.85
N ALA A 23 9.43 -12.89 -3.05
CA ALA A 23 9.44 -11.96 -4.17
C ALA A 23 8.05 -11.78 -4.83
N SER A 24 7.00 -12.41 -4.30
CA SER A 24 5.62 -12.22 -4.79
C SER A 24 4.97 -11.00 -4.14
N ILE A 25 3.97 -10.44 -4.80
CA ILE A 25 3.18 -9.34 -4.23
C ILE A 25 2.38 -9.88 -3.05
N VAL A 26 2.46 -9.17 -1.91
CA VAL A 26 1.59 -9.38 -0.75
C VAL A 26 0.54 -8.27 -0.74
N TRP A 27 -0.72 -8.66 -0.85
CA TRP A 27 -1.85 -7.74 -0.90
C TRP A 27 -2.39 -7.41 0.48
N SER A 28 -2.70 -6.14 0.73
CA SER A 28 -3.47 -5.71 1.90
C SER A 28 -4.91 -6.22 1.82
N ASP A 29 -5.60 -6.15 2.96
CA ASP A 29 -7.05 -6.23 2.99
C ASP A 29 -7.65 -5.09 2.15
N PRO A 30 -8.87 -5.25 1.60
CA PRO A 30 -9.59 -4.20 0.88
C PRO A 30 -9.72 -2.91 1.70
N VAL A 31 -9.42 -1.78 1.07
CA VAL A 31 -9.70 -0.44 1.59
C VAL A 31 -10.79 0.18 0.73
N ALA A 32 -11.88 0.64 1.37
CA ALA A 32 -12.93 1.38 0.71
C ALA A 32 -12.72 2.89 0.87
N PHE A 33 -12.96 3.65 -0.20
CA PHE A 33 -13.12 5.08 -0.10
C PHE A 33 -14.54 5.43 0.34
N ASN A 34 -14.69 6.54 1.06
CA ASN A 34 -15.99 7.13 1.29
C ASN A 34 -16.40 7.95 0.06
N VAL A 35 -17.71 8.03 -0.20
CA VAL A 35 -18.28 8.82 -1.31
C VAL A 35 -17.92 10.32 -1.24
N GLU A 36 -17.62 10.82 -0.04
CA GLU A 36 -17.23 12.21 0.20
C GLU A 36 -15.72 12.46 0.09
N ASP A 37 -14.90 11.41 -0.08
CA ASP A 37 -13.45 11.55 -0.22
C ASP A 37 -13.10 12.15 -1.59
N PHE A 38 -12.54 13.36 -1.61
CA PHE A 38 -12.15 14.03 -2.86
C PHE A 38 -10.64 14.01 -3.10
N GLU A 39 -9.83 13.75 -2.08
CA GLU A 39 -8.39 13.55 -2.18
C GLU A 39 -7.95 12.44 -1.23
N ALA A 40 -6.94 11.66 -1.62
CA ALA A 40 -6.36 10.62 -0.79
C ALA A 40 -4.87 10.44 -1.03
N SER A 41 -4.15 10.09 0.03
CA SER A 41 -2.75 9.70 -0.01
C SER A 41 -2.51 8.48 0.85
N VAL A 42 -1.54 7.65 0.45
CA VAL A 42 -1.07 6.53 1.26
C VAL A 42 0.37 6.81 1.68
N GLN A 43 0.66 6.63 2.96
CA GLN A 43 2.01 6.61 3.49
C GLN A 43 2.39 5.16 3.76
N VAL A 44 3.57 4.76 3.31
CA VAL A 44 4.13 3.42 3.53
C VAL A 44 5.43 3.55 4.29
N SER A 45 5.65 2.63 5.22
CA SER A 45 6.90 2.44 5.97
C SER A 45 7.40 1.03 5.68
N ALA A 46 8.64 0.92 5.19
CA ALA A 46 9.32 -0.35 4.96
C ALA A 46 10.52 -0.45 5.92
N ASP A 47 10.56 -1.51 6.71
CA ASP A 47 11.50 -1.74 7.82
C ASP A 47 12.25 -3.04 7.59
N ASN A 48 13.56 -2.96 7.35
CA ASN A 48 14.37 -4.16 7.07
C ASN A 48 14.58 -4.95 8.37
N THR A 49 14.28 -6.25 8.34
CA THR A 49 14.49 -7.12 9.51
C THR A 49 15.95 -7.56 9.54
N GLY A 50 16.88 -6.64 9.75
CA GLY A 50 18.32 -6.92 9.76
C GLY A 50 19.17 -5.73 9.32
N THR A 51 20.40 -6.00 8.87
CA THR A 51 21.27 -4.97 8.28
C THR A 51 20.93 -4.80 6.80
N PRO A 52 20.41 -3.63 6.38
CA PRO A 52 20.12 -3.39 4.97
C PRO A 52 21.36 -3.55 4.10
N ALA A 53 21.20 -4.09 2.88
CA ALA A 53 22.22 -4.04 1.84
C ALA A 53 21.64 -3.58 0.50
N SER A 54 22.54 -3.20 -0.41
CA SER A 54 22.18 -2.72 -1.74
C SER A 54 21.20 -3.63 -2.45
N GLY A 55 20.10 -3.04 -2.90
CA GLY A 55 19.00 -3.76 -3.55
C GLY A 55 17.84 -4.13 -2.63
N ASP A 56 17.93 -3.89 -1.31
CA ASP A 56 16.81 -4.08 -0.37
C ASP A 56 15.74 -2.99 -0.56
N VAL A 57 14.89 -3.21 -1.58
CA VAL A 57 13.83 -2.29 -1.99
C VAL A 57 12.44 -2.90 -1.77
N CYS A 58 11.46 -2.04 -1.49
CA CYS A 58 10.05 -2.37 -1.43
C CYS A 58 9.30 -1.61 -2.52
N ASN A 59 8.81 -2.34 -3.52
CA ASN A 59 7.95 -1.83 -4.56
C ASN A 59 6.50 -1.87 -4.09
N VAL A 60 5.82 -0.73 -4.21
CA VAL A 60 4.43 -0.57 -3.80
C VAL A 60 3.57 -0.41 -5.04
N PHE A 61 2.54 -1.24 -5.11
CA PHE A 61 1.54 -1.26 -6.17
C PHE A 61 0.17 -0.94 -5.57
N VAL A 62 -0.72 -0.50 -6.44
CA VAL A 62 -2.13 -0.29 -6.11
C VAL A 62 -3.01 -1.02 -7.12
N ALA A 63 -3.92 -1.84 -6.61
CA ALA A 63 -4.95 -2.51 -7.38
C ALA A 63 -6.29 -1.89 -7.02
N TYR A 64 -6.91 -1.16 -7.95
CA TYR A 64 -8.18 -0.50 -7.70
C TYR A 64 -9.35 -1.39 -8.08
N HIS A 65 -10.53 -1.06 -7.60
CA HIS A 65 -11.79 -1.55 -8.15
C HIS A 65 -12.82 -0.41 -8.22
N SER A 66 -13.78 -0.52 -9.12
CA SER A 66 -14.93 0.39 -9.23
C SER A 66 -16.27 -0.31 -8.97
N GLY A 67 -16.25 -1.56 -8.52
CA GLY A 67 -17.44 -2.37 -8.26
C GLY A 67 -17.26 -3.80 -8.73
N ASP A 68 -18.40 -4.46 -8.94
CA ASP A 68 -18.55 -5.79 -9.52
C ASP A 68 -18.88 -5.62 -11.01
N ILE A 69 -17.88 -5.76 -11.89
CA ILE A 69 -18.09 -5.67 -13.34
C ILE A 69 -18.58 -7.01 -13.92
N LEU A 70 -18.34 -8.12 -13.21
CA LEU A 70 -18.71 -9.46 -13.65
C LEU A 70 -20.13 -9.89 -13.21
N GLY A 71 -20.67 -9.24 -12.18
CA GLY A 71 -22.00 -9.49 -11.63
C GLY A 71 -22.12 -10.80 -10.83
N ASP A 72 -21.00 -11.39 -10.42
CA ASP A 72 -20.91 -12.70 -9.75
C ASP A 72 -20.56 -12.61 -8.26
N SER A 73 -20.70 -11.41 -7.68
CA SER A 73 -20.47 -11.02 -6.30
C SER A 73 -19.01 -10.76 -5.94
N GLY A 74 -18.79 -9.58 -5.36
CA GLY A 74 -17.46 -9.13 -4.92
C GLY A 74 -16.97 -7.96 -5.74
N ALA A 75 -15.90 -7.33 -5.27
CA ALA A 75 -15.24 -6.26 -6.01
C ALA A 75 -14.18 -6.84 -6.95
N ASP A 76 -14.21 -6.42 -8.21
CA ASP A 76 -13.21 -6.80 -9.21
C ASP A 76 -12.00 -5.88 -9.11
N PHE A 77 -10.99 -6.33 -8.37
CA PHE A 77 -9.71 -5.63 -8.27
C PHE A 77 -8.87 -5.83 -9.53
N ASP A 78 -8.09 -4.81 -9.89
CA ASP A 78 -7.01 -4.96 -10.85
C ASP A 78 -6.10 -6.14 -10.44
N THR A 79 -5.81 -7.04 -11.39
CA THR A 79 -4.93 -8.18 -11.12
C THR A 79 -3.46 -7.76 -10.99
N ASP A 80 -2.60 -8.64 -10.47
CA ASP A 80 -1.15 -8.43 -10.39
C ASP A 80 -0.50 -7.91 -11.69
N LYS A 81 -1.06 -8.26 -12.85
CA LYS A 81 -0.55 -7.84 -14.17
C LYS A 81 -0.95 -6.41 -14.56
N HIS A 82 -1.99 -5.87 -13.94
CA HIS A 82 -2.59 -4.58 -14.27
C HIS A 82 -2.60 -3.59 -13.10
N ALA A 83 -2.14 -4.03 -11.92
CA ALA A 83 -1.89 -3.17 -10.80
C ALA A 83 -0.88 -2.06 -11.16
N GLN A 84 -1.13 -0.86 -10.67
CA GLN A 84 -0.33 0.31 -10.99
C GLN A 84 0.84 0.42 -10.01
N PHE A 85 2.04 0.64 -10.53
CA PHE A 85 3.18 1.01 -9.70
C PHE A 85 2.94 2.39 -9.08
N LEU A 86 3.08 2.48 -7.76
CA LEU A 86 2.82 3.70 -7.02
C LEU A 86 4.12 4.38 -6.59
N MET A 87 5.00 3.62 -5.94
CA MET A 87 6.29 4.10 -5.47
C MET A 87 7.22 2.94 -5.13
N GLN A 88 8.52 3.24 -5.07
CA GLN A 88 9.54 2.36 -4.49
C GLN A 88 10.12 3.04 -3.26
N LEU A 89 10.33 2.24 -2.21
CA LEU A 89 11.07 2.59 -1.00
C LEU A 89 12.38 1.80 -1.02
N ASP A 90 13.50 2.48 -0.83
CA ASP A 90 14.80 1.85 -0.69
C ASP A 90 15.17 1.82 0.79
N THR A 91 15.23 0.63 1.39
CA THR A 91 15.62 0.46 2.80
C THR A 91 17.15 0.49 2.97
N TYR A 92 17.88 0.37 1.86
CA TYR A 92 19.32 0.51 1.85
C TYR A 92 19.72 1.89 1.35
N SER A 93 20.16 2.73 2.27
CA SER A 93 20.71 4.04 1.94
C SER A 93 22.06 4.20 2.61
N THR A 94 23.08 4.61 1.85
CA THR A 94 24.35 5.09 2.42
C THR A 94 24.14 6.28 3.37
N ASN A 95 23.01 6.98 3.23
CA ASN A 95 22.59 8.09 4.08
C ASN A 95 21.56 7.68 5.17
N GLY A 96 21.25 6.38 5.31
CA GLY A 96 20.72 5.80 6.54
C GLY A 96 19.22 5.91 6.84
N GLU A 97 18.31 5.72 5.86
CA GLU A 97 16.88 5.68 6.16
C GLU A 97 16.33 4.24 6.20
N ASP A 98 16.33 3.67 7.41
CA ASP A 98 15.61 2.43 7.75
C ASP A 98 14.96 2.63 9.14
N PRO A 99 13.61 2.60 9.26
CA PRO A 99 12.63 2.33 8.21
C PRO A 99 12.53 3.45 7.17
N ALA A 100 12.51 3.06 5.89
CA ALA A 100 12.24 3.98 4.79
C ALA A 100 10.76 4.37 4.76
N ARG A 101 10.45 5.66 4.61
CA ARG A 101 9.06 6.14 4.56
C ARG A 101 8.81 7.02 3.35
N LYS A 102 7.67 6.80 2.69
CA LYS A 102 7.25 7.61 1.54
C LYS A 102 5.74 7.69 1.47
N SER A 103 5.25 8.85 1.02
CA SER A 103 3.83 9.07 0.74
C SER A 103 3.61 9.25 -0.76
N ALA A 104 2.48 8.75 -1.25
CA ALA A 104 2.07 8.91 -2.64
C ALA A 104 0.56 9.17 -2.73
N PRO A 105 0.09 9.95 -3.71
CA PRO A 105 -1.33 10.16 -3.94
C PRO A 105 -1.99 8.89 -4.48
N VAL A 106 -3.25 8.65 -4.10
CA VAL A 106 -4.08 7.57 -4.67
C VAL A 106 -5.36 8.17 -5.26
N ARG A 107 -5.87 7.59 -6.35
CA ARG A 107 -7.04 8.13 -7.06
C ARG A 107 -8.33 7.81 -6.29
N THR A 108 -9.12 8.83 -5.99
CA THR A 108 -10.41 8.73 -5.29
C THR A 108 -11.61 8.45 -6.20
N GLY A 109 -11.40 8.42 -7.53
CA GLY A 109 -12.46 8.03 -8.48
C GLY A 109 -12.80 6.53 -8.48
N ALA A 110 -11.98 5.70 -7.82
CA ALA A 110 -12.26 4.29 -7.58
C ALA A 110 -13.09 4.13 -6.30
N THR A 111 -13.86 3.04 -6.17
CA THR A 111 -14.62 2.77 -4.92
C THR A 111 -13.74 2.23 -3.80
N GLY A 112 -12.59 1.68 -4.15
CA GLY A 112 -11.61 1.15 -3.21
C GLY A 112 -10.38 0.60 -3.90
N TYR A 113 -9.45 0.08 -3.10
CA TYR A 113 -8.22 -0.52 -3.58
C TYR A 113 -7.63 -1.53 -2.59
N ARG A 114 -6.63 -2.28 -3.05
CA ARG A 114 -5.66 -2.99 -2.21
C ARG A 114 -4.26 -2.47 -2.48
N LEU A 115 -3.45 -2.41 -1.44
CA LEU A 115 -2.05 -2.06 -1.54
C LEU A 115 -1.23 -3.35 -1.70
N GLY A 116 -0.50 -3.46 -2.80
CA GLY A 116 0.41 -4.56 -3.07
C GLY A 116 1.82 -4.16 -2.67
N VAL A 117 2.51 -5.01 -1.93
CA VAL A 117 3.92 -4.78 -1.56
C VAL A 117 4.77 -5.94 -2.05
N GLN A 118 5.85 -5.63 -2.74
CA GLN A 118 6.77 -6.61 -3.30
C GLN A 118 8.19 -6.21 -2.95
N CYS A 119 8.91 -7.12 -2.31
CA CYS A 119 10.31 -6.92 -1.95
C CYS A 119 11.13 -7.97 -2.72
N PRO A 120 11.79 -7.65 -3.84
CA PRO A 120 12.47 -8.63 -4.68
C PRO A 120 13.54 -9.45 -3.94
N GLN A 121 14.18 -8.88 -2.93
CA GLN A 121 15.21 -9.53 -2.10
C GLN A 121 14.64 -10.32 -0.91
N ALA A 122 13.31 -10.40 -0.77
CA ALA A 122 12.66 -10.96 0.41
C ALA A 122 12.87 -12.46 0.64
N ALA A 123 13.38 -13.19 -0.35
CA ALA A 123 13.73 -14.60 -0.20
C ALA A 123 14.90 -14.83 0.78
N THR A 124 15.75 -13.83 1.00
CA THR A 124 16.90 -13.93 1.92
C THR A 124 16.79 -13.00 3.13
N ARG A 125 15.92 -11.99 3.08
CA ARG A 125 15.84 -10.91 4.07
C ARG A 125 14.42 -10.37 4.15
N SER A 126 13.75 -10.52 5.28
CA SER A 126 12.37 -10.05 5.38
C SER A 126 12.29 -8.54 5.56
N ILE A 127 11.30 -7.92 4.92
CA ILE A 127 10.98 -6.50 5.11
C ILE A 127 9.59 -6.41 5.73
N THR A 128 9.48 -5.73 6.87
CA THR A 128 8.20 -5.47 7.53
C THR A 128 7.61 -4.18 7.00
N VAL A 129 6.38 -4.24 6.47
CA VAL A 129 5.70 -3.11 5.87
C VAL A 129 4.48 -2.71 6.68
N ARG A 130 4.28 -1.40 6.83
CA ARG A 130 3.08 -0.77 7.40
C ARG A 130 2.60 0.32 6.46
N ALA A 131 1.29 0.53 6.39
CA ALA A 131 0.73 1.61 5.58
C ALA A 131 -0.47 2.27 6.26
N ARG A 132 -0.68 3.55 5.94
CA ARG A 132 -1.82 4.35 6.39
C ARG A 132 -2.34 5.17 5.23
N MET A 133 -3.65 5.20 5.07
CA MET A 133 -4.34 6.10 4.15
C MET A 133 -4.82 7.33 4.91
N THR A 134 -4.65 8.50 4.30
CA THR A 134 -5.29 9.73 4.74
C THR A 134 -6.15 10.25 3.60
N THR A 135 -7.41 10.55 3.88
CA THR A 135 -8.32 11.18 2.91
C THR A 135 -8.63 12.61 3.31
N HIS A 136 -9.19 13.38 2.39
CA HIS A 136 -9.81 14.66 2.68
C HIS A 136 -11.27 14.58 2.25
N ARG A 137 -12.17 14.86 3.19
CA ARG A 137 -13.62 14.86 2.94
C ARG A 137 -14.33 15.98 3.69
N ALA A 138 -15.52 16.34 3.19
CA ALA A 138 -16.46 17.20 3.90
C ALA A 138 -16.94 16.50 5.19
N GLN A 139 -17.40 17.28 6.16
CA GLN A 139 -17.98 16.78 7.41
C GLN A 139 -19.48 17.06 7.46
#